data_AF-S9PD16-F1
#
_entry.id   AF-S9PD16-F1
#
_cell.length_a   1.000
_cell.length_b   1.000
_cell.length_c   1.000
_cell.angle_alpha   90.00
_cell.angle_beta   90.00
_cell.angle_gamma   90.00
#
_symmetry.space_group_name_H-M   'P 1'
#
loop_
_entity.id
_entity.type
_entity.pdbx_description
1 polymer ?
#
loop_
_entity_poly.entity_id
_entity_poly.type
_entity_poly.pdbx_seq_one_letter_code
_entity_poly.pdbx_strand_id
1 'polypeptide(L)'
;MEISDQLREFIRTTFLRGDNLELSDTTPLITSGLLDSTDALELLLYMESEFDITVGDDEAGPENLDTLERITAFIEAKRAAGGGRQETREGSEPLAR
;
A
#
# COMPACT_ATOMS: atom_id res chain seq x y z
N MET A 1 -9.44 -15.73 -1.13
CA MET A 1 -9.75 -14.36 -0.69
C MET A 1 -9.21 -13.42 -1.74
N GLU A 2 -9.99 -12.42 -2.13
CA GLU A 2 -9.52 -11.36 -3.02
C GLU A 2 -8.71 -10.35 -2.21
N ILE A 3 -7.70 -9.72 -2.83
CA ILE A 3 -6.84 -8.72 -2.18
C ILE A 3 -7.69 -7.58 -1.58
N SER A 4 -8.72 -7.14 -2.30
CA SER A 4 -9.66 -6.11 -1.85
C SER A 4 -10.39 -6.49 -0.57
N ASP A 5 -10.70 -7.77 -0.37
CA ASP A 5 -11.44 -8.24 0.80
C ASP A 5 -10.54 -8.26 2.05
N GLN A 6 -9.28 -8.69 1.89
CA GLN A 6 -8.27 -8.64 2.94
C GLN A 6 -7.98 -7.20 3.38
N LEU A 7 -7.80 -6.28 2.43
CA LEU A 7 -7.59 -4.87 2.71
C LEU A 7 -8.80 -4.24 3.39
N ARG A 8 -10.03 -4.55 2.94
CA ARG A 8 -11.26 -4.05 3.54
C ARG A 8 -11.38 -4.49 5.00
N GLU A 9 -11.09 -5.76 5.29
CA GLU A 9 -11.11 -6.29 6.66
C GLU A 9 -10.02 -5.66 7.53
N PHE A 10 -8.79 -5.54 7.01
CA PHE A 10 -7.69 -4.88 7.70
C PHE A 10 -8.03 -3.43 8.04
N ILE A 11 -8.50 -2.64 7.07
CA ILE A 11 -8.85 -1.22 7.30
C ILE A 11 -9.97 -1.10 8.33
N ARG A 12 -10.99 -1.98 8.26
CA ARG A 12 -12.10 -1.98 9.22
C ARG A 12 -11.68 -2.30 10.64
N THR A 13 -10.80 -3.28 10.80
CA THR A 13 -10.40 -3.78 12.13
C THR A 13 -9.32 -2.90 12.76
N THR A 14 -8.37 -2.41 11.96
CA THR A 14 -7.26 -1.57 12.41
C THR A 14 -7.69 -0.11 12.61
N PHE A 15 -8.37 0.49 11.64
CA PHE A 15 -8.62 1.94 11.63
C PHE A 15 -10.05 2.30 12.05
N LEU A 16 -11.07 1.58 11.57
CA LEU A 16 -12.48 1.93 11.82
C LEU A 16 -13.05 1.36 13.13
N ARG A 17 -12.28 0.61 13.92
CA ARG A 17 -12.70 0.05 15.24
C ARG A 17 -14.12 -0.54 15.26
N GLY A 18 -14.58 -1.12 14.15
CA GLY A 18 -15.90 -1.74 14.04
C GLY A 18 -17.07 -0.81 13.69
N ASP A 19 -16.83 0.44 13.28
CA ASP A 19 -17.86 1.23 12.61
C ASP A 19 -18.31 0.50 11.34
N ASN A 20 -19.62 0.32 11.20
CA ASN A 20 -20.24 -0.45 10.13
C ASN A 20 -20.23 0.31 8.79
N LEU A 21 -19.20 1.13 8.57
CA LEU A 21 -19.03 1.98 7.41
C LEU A 21 -18.91 1.10 6.16
N GLU A 22 -19.77 1.37 5.19
CA GLU A 22 -19.72 0.70 3.88
C GLU A 22 -18.51 1.22 3.10
N LEU A 23 -17.38 0.53 3.23
CA LEU A 23 -16.19 0.75 2.41
C LEU A 23 -16.41 0.12 1.02
N SER A 24 -16.78 0.97 0.06
CA SER A 24 -16.76 0.60 -1.36
C SER A 24 -15.35 0.66 -1.91
N ASP A 25 -15.12 -0.03 -3.02
CA ASP A 25 -13.81 -0.12 -3.66
C ASP A 25 -13.31 1.26 -4.15
N THR A 26 -14.25 2.15 -4.47
CA THR A 26 -14.01 3.54 -4.89
C THR A 26 -14.11 4.56 -3.76
N THR A 27 -14.32 4.11 -2.51
CA THR A 27 -14.41 5.03 -1.38
C THR A 27 -13.03 5.66 -1.13
N PRO A 28 -12.92 7.00 -1.13
CA PRO A 28 -11.68 7.66 -0.76
C PRO A 28 -11.42 7.40 0.72
N LEU A 29 -10.17 7.11 1.05
CA LEU A 29 -9.70 6.74 2.38
C LEU A 29 -8.83 7.88 2.94
N ILE A 30 -7.86 8.36 2.17
CA ILE A 30 -6.95 9.42 2.62
C ILE A 30 -7.58 10.79 2.39
N THR A 31 -8.07 11.04 1.18
CA THR A 31 -8.65 12.34 0.81
C THR A 31 -9.98 12.63 1.50
N SER A 32 -10.70 11.60 1.95
CA SER A 32 -11.90 11.72 2.77
C SER A 32 -11.59 11.99 4.25
N GLY A 33 -10.35 11.75 4.68
CA GLY A 33 -9.93 11.81 6.09
C GLY A 33 -10.31 10.58 6.91
N LEU A 34 -10.58 9.43 6.27
CA LEU A 34 -10.75 8.14 6.96
C LEU A 34 -9.41 7.57 7.45
N LEU A 35 -8.33 7.82 6.71
CA LEU A 35 -6.96 7.48 7.05
C LEU A 35 -6.15 8.77 7.21
N ASP A 36 -5.43 8.86 8.31
CA ASP A 36 -4.41 9.88 8.52
C ASP A 36 -3.06 9.45 7.92
N SER A 37 -2.10 10.37 7.88
CA SER A 37 -0.75 10.12 7.37
C SER A 37 -0.03 8.97 8.09
N THR A 38 -0.38 8.70 9.34
CA THR A 38 0.14 7.56 10.12
C THR A 38 -0.47 6.24 9.67
N ASP A 39 -1.77 6.24 9.39
CA ASP A 39 -2.49 5.03 8.98
C ASP A 39 -2.03 4.55 7.60
N ALA A 40 -1.68 5.48 6.71
CA ALA A 40 -1.07 5.17 5.43
C ALA A 40 0.25 4.38 5.58
N LEU A 41 1.08 4.70 6.58
CA LEU A 41 2.32 3.97 6.85
C LEU A 41 2.05 2.54 7.36
N GLU A 42 1.10 2.35 8.27
CA GLU A 42 0.72 1.00 8.71
C GLU A 42 0.14 0.17 7.57
N LEU A 43 -0.69 0.78 6.72
CA LEU A 43 -1.23 0.12 5.55
C LEU A 43 -0.11 -0.30 4.58
N LEU A 44 0.87 0.57 4.33
CA LEU A 44 2.06 0.26 3.53
C LEU A 44 2.81 -0.94 4.08
N LEU A 45 3.14 -0.93 5.39
CA LEU A 45 3.85 -2.04 6.03
C LEU A 45 3.06 -3.36 5.92
N TYR A 46 1.74 -3.31 6.10
CA TYR A 46 0.87 -4.46 5.92
C TYR A 46 0.92 -4.98 4.49
N MET A 47 0.83 -4.09 3.50
CA MET A 47 0.88 -4.47 2.08
C MET A 47 2.21 -5.12 1.71
N GLU A 48 3.33 -4.54 2.12
CA GLU A 48 4.66 -5.07 1.84
C GLU A 48 4.85 -6.44 2.49
N SER A 49 4.43 -6.60 3.74
CA SER A 49 4.57 -7.85 4.48
C SER A 49 3.64 -8.96 3.99
N GLU A 50 2.38 -8.64 3.65
CA GLU A 50 1.36 -9.65 3.35
C GLU A 50 1.36 -10.05 1.87
N PHE A 51 1.77 -9.14 0.99
CA PHE A 51 1.78 -9.38 -0.45
C PHE A 51 3.18 -9.51 -1.05
N ASP A 52 4.24 -9.42 -0.23
CA ASP A 52 5.65 -9.49 -0.64
C ASP A 52 5.97 -8.49 -1.77
N ILE A 53 5.51 -7.25 -1.59
CA ILE A 53 5.75 -6.14 -2.52
C ILE A 53 6.63 -5.07 -1.87
N THR A 54 7.17 -4.18 -2.69
CA THR A 54 7.90 -2.99 -2.22
C THR A 54 7.23 -1.73 -2.76
N VAL A 55 6.93 -0.80 -1.87
CA VAL A 55 6.31 0.48 -2.22
C VAL A 55 7.36 1.58 -2.10
N GLY A 56 7.64 2.29 -3.20
CA GLY A 56 8.52 3.45 -3.17
C GLY A 56 7.86 4.67 -2.49
N ASP A 57 8.69 5.62 -2.05
CA ASP A 57 8.23 6.86 -1.41
C ASP A 57 7.26 7.65 -2.32
N ASP A 58 7.54 7.72 -3.62
CA ASP A 58 6.65 8.33 -4.63
C ASP A 58 5.36 7.54 -4.88
N GLU A 59 5.34 6.25 -4.55
CA GLU A 59 4.17 5.37 -4.74
C GLU A 59 3.24 5.38 -3.51
N ALA A 60 3.75 5.77 -2.35
CA ALA A 60 3.05 5.86 -1.07
C ALA A 60 2.02 7.01 -0.97
N GLY A 61 1.74 7.69 -2.08
CA GLY A 61 0.80 8.80 -2.13
C GLY A 61 -0.68 8.41 -2.28
N PRO A 62 -1.61 9.36 -2.10
CA PRO A 62 -3.05 9.16 -2.34
C PRO A 62 -3.35 8.78 -3.81
N GLU A 63 -2.45 9.03 -4.74
CA GLU A 63 -2.60 8.55 -6.12
C GLU A 63 -2.73 7.04 -6.23
N ASN A 64 -2.08 6.25 -5.35
CA ASN A 64 -2.19 4.80 -5.31
C ASN A 64 -2.94 4.27 -4.07
N LEU A 65 -2.91 5.00 -2.96
CA LEU A 65 -3.42 4.54 -1.67
C LEU A 65 -4.77 5.12 -1.25
N ASP A 66 -5.36 6.00 -2.07
CA ASP A 66 -6.59 6.69 -1.67
C ASP A 66 -7.83 5.78 -1.69
N THR A 67 -7.85 4.69 -2.46
CA THR A 67 -9.04 3.84 -2.58
C THR A 67 -8.64 2.36 -2.61
N LEU A 68 -9.50 1.48 -2.11
CA LEU A 68 -9.31 0.03 -2.16
C LEU A 68 -9.02 -0.49 -3.59
N GLU A 69 -9.75 -0.01 -4.59
CA GLU A 69 -9.55 -0.40 -6.00
C GLU A 69 -8.11 -0.11 -6.47
N ARG A 70 -7.62 1.11 -6.22
CA ARG A 70 -6.25 1.52 -6.59
C ARG A 70 -5.20 0.69 -5.88
N ILE A 71 -5.38 0.46 -4.59
CA ILE A 71 -4.45 -0.33 -3.79
C ILE A 71 -4.39 -1.76 -4.32
N THR A 72 -5.54 -2.39 -4.55
CA THR A 72 -5.61 -3.74 -5.10
C THR A 72 -4.93 -3.81 -6.47
N ALA A 73 -5.26 -2.91 -7.39
CA ALA A 73 -4.66 -2.87 -8.71
C ALA A 73 -3.14 -2.67 -8.65
N PHE A 74 -2.66 -1.83 -7.72
CA PHE A 74 -1.23 -1.60 -7.48
C PHE A 74 -0.52 -2.86 -7.00
N ILE A 75 -1.08 -3.57 -6.01
CA ILE A 75 -0.54 -4.84 -5.52
C ILE A 75 -0.50 -5.88 -6.63
N GLU A 76 -1.59 -6.04 -7.38
CA GLU A 76 -1.66 -6.99 -8.48
C GLU A 76 -0.61 -6.70 -9.56
N ALA A 77 -0.44 -5.43 -9.94
CA ALA A 77 0.56 -5.00 -10.89
C ALA A 77 1.99 -5.32 -10.39
N LYS A 78 2.30 -5.04 -9.12
CA LYS A 78 3.61 -5.34 -8.51
C LYS A 78 3.90 -6.83 -8.44
N ARG A 79 2.90 -7.65 -8.07
CA ARG A 79 3.03 -9.11 -8.03
C ARG A 79 3.21 -9.70 -9.43
N ALA A 80 2.49 -9.18 -10.42
CA ALA A 80 2.67 -9.58 -11.82
C ALA A 80 4.03 -9.16 -12.39
N ALA A 81 4.59 -8.03 -11.95
CA ALA A 81 5.91 -7.54 -12.35
C ALA A 81 7.09 -8.27 -11.68
N GLY A 82 6.84 -9.21 -10.75
CA GLY A 82 7.85 -10.01 -10.07
C GLY A 82 8.57 -9.23 -8.97
N GLY A 83 7.83 -8.89 -7.90
CA GLY A 83 8.27 -8.19 -6.68
C GLY A 83 9.78 -8.13 -6.46
N GLY A 84 10.33 -6.91 -6.48
CA GLY A 84 11.70 -6.61 -6.06
C GLY A 84 12.77 -6.56 -7.16
N ARG A 85 12.59 -5.73 -8.20
CA ARG A 85 13.76 -5.12 -8.89
C ARG A 85 13.86 -3.64 -8.54
N GLN A 86 14.09 -3.33 -7.27
CA GLN A 86 14.74 -2.06 -6.95
C GLN A 86 16.24 -2.25 -7.22
N GLU A 87 16.64 -1.96 -8.45
CA GLU A 87 18.01 -1.56 -8.78
C GLU A 87 18.31 -0.26 -8.02
N THR A 88 18.80 -0.34 -6.79
CA THR A 88 19.60 0.76 -6.22
C THR A 88 20.98 0.70 -6.87
N ARG A 89 21.03 1.14 -8.13
CA ARG A 89 22.29 1.54 -8.78
C ARG A 89 22.67 2.91 -8.24
N GLU A 90 23.27 2.98 -7.05
CA GLU A 90 24.03 4.17 -6.64
C GLU A 90 25.31 3.76 -5.90
N GLY A 91 26.47 4.01 -6.52
CA GLY A 91 27.74 4.18 -5.82
C GLY A 91 28.72 3.00 -5.80
N SER A 92 29.14 2.49 -6.96
CA SER A 92 30.44 1.83 -7.05
C SER A 92 31.56 2.88 -6.91
N GLU A 93 32.16 3.01 -5.74
CA GLU A 93 33.49 3.66 -5.61
C GLU A 93 34.47 2.71 -4.89
N PRO A 94 35.30 1.95 -5.63
CA PRO A 94 36.45 1.31 -5.03
C PRO A 94 37.59 2.36 -4.95
N LEU A 95 37.69 3.08 -3.83
CA LEU A 95 38.92 3.84 -3.57
C LEU A 95 39.94 2.94 -2.89
N ALA A 96 40.58 2.11 -3.70
CA ALA A 96 41.88 1.57 -3.38
C ALA A 96 42.93 2.67 -3.58
N ARG A 97 43.48 3.21 -2.49
CA ARG A 97 44.91 3.53 -2.38
C ARG A 97 45.36 3.70 -0.93
#